data_AF-A0A957HDY7-F1
#
_entry.id   AF-A0A957HDY7-F1
#
_cell.length_a   1.000
_cell.length_b   1.000
_cell.length_c   1.000
_cell.angle_alpha   90.00
_cell.angle_beta   90.00
_cell.angle_gamma   90.00
#
_symmetry.space_group_name_H-M   'P 1'
#
loop_
_entity.id
_entity.type
_entity.pdbx_description
1 polymer ?
#
loop_
_entity_poly.entity_id
_entity_poly.type
_entity_poly.pdbx_seq_one_letter_code
_entity_poly.pdbx_strand_id
1 'polypeptide(L)'
;PGAHLIAMKACSAAGGCSSSAMISAIDACVGNKTNWNVTAISISIGDSRNATTYCDSGNSFAAPIDNAVVAGIPVVISSGNDGNLSGISSPACVKNATSVGSSTKSDAASSFGNRNNITDLFAPGSSINSLQPTTVGCLSGCSCSNSIMTCSGTSMAAPHASAAMVLLQQMSEVSNAITLSPIQLQQQLNSTGVEIDDSAGSGLLFYRISILSALLGQDGINPVIAFMPASSTFTAVNPESNVNVYTSTLNITINSSESLTNAFFELNDAGSKANTTMAVYGGIYATANITVPHAGNFTYQVFANDTNGNGAVSGERSVWIINASSPNITDYNPTTNSLSIAEPNGQAFNVSYEDAAGDVLTLVWLVEGAIVQSGGNYT
;
A
#
# COMPACT_ATOMS: atom_id res chain seq x y z
N PRO A 1 22.73 -19.97 0.52
CA PRO A 1 23.95 -19.94 1.38
C PRO A 1 24.97 -18.84 1.04
N GLY A 2 24.85 -18.14 -0.10
CA GLY A 2 25.79 -17.08 -0.50
C GLY A 2 25.57 -15.71 0.17
N ALA A 3 24.63 -15.58 1.11
CA ALA A 3 24.40 -14.33 1.83
C ALA A 3 25.55 -14.02 2.80
N HIS A 4 25.91 -12.74 2.92
CA HIS A 4 26.83 -12.26 3.94
C HIS A 4 26.11 -12.02 5.27
N LEU A 5 26.85 -12.04 6.38
CA LEU A 5 26.31 -11.83 7.73
C LEU A 5 26.94 -10.59 8.37
N ILE A 6 26.09 -9.71 8.91
CA ILE A 6 26.49 -8.56 9.73
C ILE A 6 26.04 -8.86 11.16
N ALA A 7 27.00 -9.05 12.07
CA ALA A 7 26.70 -9.40 13.45
C ALA A 7 26.59 -8.14 14.33
N MET A 8 25.36 -7.77 14.69
CA MET A 8 25.08 -6.65 15.60
C MET A 8 24.92 -7.15 17.03
N LYS A 9 25.98 -7.05 17.84
CA LYS A 9 25.95 -7.51 19.24
C LYS A 9 25.13 -6.56 20.12
N ALA A 10 23.88 -6.92 20.39
CA ALA A 10 22.99 -6.19 21.30
C ALA A 10 22.85 -6.81 22.71
N CYS A 11 23.41 -8.01 22.91
CA CYS A 11 23.33 -8.73 24.19
C CYS A 11 24.70 -8.83 24.88
N SER A 12 24.69 -8.71 26.20
CA SER A 12 25.84 -8.94 27.07
C SER A 12 26.23 -10.43 27.12
N ALA A 13 27.40 -10.74 27.67
CA ALA A 13 27.85 -12.12 27.89
C ALA A 13 26.94 -12.89 28.87
N ALA A 14 26.21 -12.19 29.75
CA ALA A 14 25.25 -12.78 30.69
C ALA A 14 23.88 -13.05 30.05
N GLY A 15 23.72 -12.83 28.74
CA GLY A 15 22.47 -13.08 28.00
C GLY A 15 21.43 -11.95 28.06
N GLY A 16 21.65 -10.92 28.89
CA GLY A 16 20.78 -9.74 28.93
C GLY A 16 20.96 -8.87 27.67
N CYS A 17 19.86 -8.53 27.01
CA CYS A 17 19.81 -7.69 25.82
C CYS A 17 19.05 -6.40 26.14
N SER A 18 19.67 -5.22 25.98
CA SER A 18 18.98 -3.96 26.26
C SER A 18 18.20 -3.47 25.05
N SER A 19 17.01 -2.90 25.28
CA SER A 19 16.21 -2.30 24.20
C SER A 19 16.97 -1.19 23.48
N SER A 20 17.74 -0.38 24.21
CA SER A 20 18.57 0.68 23.61
C SER A 20 19.63 0.15 22.65
N ALA A 21 20.29 -0.98 22.97
CA ALA A 21 21.30 -1.58 22.10
C ALA A 21 20.66 -2.23 20.87
N MET A 22 19.50 -2.87 21.02
CA MET A 22 18.76 -3.43 19.90
C MET A 22 18.24 -2.33 18.95
N ILE A 23 17.70 -1.24 19.48
CA ILE A 23 17.28 -0.07 18.69
C ILE A 23 18.47 0.53 17.94
N SER A 24 19.59 0.76 18.63
CA SER A 24 20.81 1.29 18.01
C SER A 24 21.35 0.37 16.90
N ALA A 25 21.19 -0.94 17.05
CA ALA A 25 21.55 -1.91 16.02
C ALA A 25 20.65 -1.83 14.79
N ILE A 26 19.33 -1.68 14.97
CA ILE A 26 18.38 -1.46 13.87
C ILE A 26 18.73 -0.15 13.14
N ASP A 27 18.91 0.94 13.89
CA ASP A 27 19.25 2.24 13.30
C ASP A 27 20.58 2.22 12.54
N ALA A 28 21.58 1.50 13.05
CA ALA A 28 22.86 1.33 12.35
C ALA A 28 22.71 0.54 11.04
N CYS A 29 21.87 -0.49 11.01
CA CYS A 29 21.55 -1.22 9.78
C CYS A 29 20.84 -0.32 8.75
N VAL A 30 19.90 0.53 9.19
CA VAL A 30 19.22 1.49 8.32
C VAL A 30 20.19 2.54 7.79
N GLY A 31 20.97 3.17 8.67
CA GLY A 31 21.94 4.21 8.30
C GLY A 31 23.07 3.72 7.39
N ASN A 32 23.33 2.41 7.35
CA ASN A 32 24.35 1.79 6.50
C ASN A 32 23.76 0.86 5.43
N LYS A 33 22.46 0.95 5.13
CA LYS A 33 21.77 0.06 4.18
C LYS A 33 22.59 -0.17 2.91
N THR A 34 23.00 0.90 2.25
CA THR A 34 23.73 0.84 0.98
C THR A 34 25.16 0.32 1.14
N ASN A 35 25.88 0.81 2.15
CA ASN A 35 27.30 0.48 2.34
C ASN A 35 27.51 -0.98 2.75
N TRP A 36 26.59 -1.54 3.53
CA TRP A 36 26.67 -2.93 3.99
C TRP A 36 25.78 -3.87 3.18
N ASN A 37 25.03 -3.35 2.21
CA ASN A 37 24.00 -4.07 1.48
C ASN A 37 23.03 -4.81 2.41
N VAL A 38 22.43 -4.08 3.36
CA VAL A 38 21.51 -4.68 4.34
C VAL A 38 20.20 -5.04 3.65
N THR A 39 19.97 -6.34 3.48
CA THR A 39 18.76 -6.88 2.82
C THR A 39 17.67 -7.29 3.81
N ALA A 40 18.01 -7.69 5.03
CA ALA A 40 17.05 -8.06 6.08
C ALA A 40 17.70 -7.94 7.46
N ILE A 41 16.88 -7.72 8.50
CA ILE A 41 17.28 -7.77 9.90
C ILE A 41 16.58 -8.98 10.55
N SER A 42 17.32 -9.81 11.28
CA SER A 42 16.76 -10.94 12.04
C SER A 42 17.00 -10.75 13.54
N ILE A 43 15.94 -10.82 14.34
CA ILE A 43 15.97 -10.63 15.79
C ILE A 43 15.31 -11.82 16.47
N SER A 44 16.11 -12.60 17.20
CA SER A 44 15.65 -13.78 17.94
C SER A 44 15.54 -13.52 19.44
N ILE A 45 15.05 -12.34 19.82
CA ILE A 45 14.97 -11.81 21.19
C ILE A 45 13.58 -11.21 21.39
N GLY A 46 12.98 -11.44 22.55
CA GLY A 46 11.73 -10.83 22.96
C GLY A 46 11.61 -10.70 24.47
N ASP A 47 10.61 -9.95 24.92
CA ASP A 47 10.23 -9.89 26.32
C ASP A 47 9.20 -10.98 26.68
N SER A 48 8.81 -11.02 27.96
CA SER A 48 7.80 -11.95 28.47
C SER A 48 6.37 -11.44 28.36
N ARG A 49 6.13 -10.34 27.63
CA ARG A 49 4.77 -9.82 27.45
C ARG A 49 4.06 -10.66 26.38
N ASN A 50 2.74 -10.77 26.50
CA ASN A 50 1.92 -11.50 25.54
C ASN A 50 0.90 -10.53 24.94
N ALA A 51 1.31 -9.81 23.90
CA ALA A 51 0.45 -8.84 23.25
C ALA A 51 -0.59 -9.55 22.38
N THR A 52 -1.87 -9.31 22.66
CA THR A 52 -3.01 -9.90 21.93
C THR A 52 -3.40 -9.10 20.68
N THR A 53 -2.83 -7.90 20.53
CA THR A 53 -3.02 -6.96 19.40
C THR A 53 -1.69 -6.28 19.12
N TYR A 54 -1.59 -5.54 18.01
CA TYR A 54 -0.40 -4.79 17.68
C TYR A 54 -0.01 -3.82 18.81
N CYS A 55 1.28 -3.80 19.12
CA CYS A 55 1.80 -3.16 20.33
C CYS A 55 2.59 -1.88 20.03
N ASP A 56 2.24 -1.13 18.98
CA ASP A 56 3.00 0.06 18.55
C ASP A 56 2.94 1.20 19.58
N SER A 57 1.77 1.39 20.21
CA SER A 57 1.56 2.49 21.16
C SER A 57 2.44 2.35 22.41
N GLY A 58 3.35 3.30 22.60
CA GLY A 58 4.28 3.33 23.73
C GLY A 58 5.44 2.32 23.63
N ASN A 59 5.59 1.64 22.49
CA ASN A 59 6.68 0.70 22.28
C ASN A 59 7.86 1.37 21.58
N SER A 60 9.02 1.36 22.23
CA SER A 60 10.24 1.98 21.72
C SER A 60 10.78 1.36 20.42
N PHE A 61 10.32 0.17 20.05
CA PHE A 61 10.71 -0.50 18.81
C PHE A 61 9.85 -0.11 17.60
N ALA A 62 8.69 0.51 17.79
CA ALA A 62 7.77 0.85 16.69
C ALA A 62 8.45 1.73 15.64
N ALA A 63 8.90 2.93 16.02
CA ALA A 63 9.53 3.85 15.08
C ALA A 63 10.82 3.32 14.42
N PRO A 64 11.76 2.67 15.14
CA PRO A 64 12.94 2.05 14.50
C PRO A 64 12.59 0.97 13.48
N ILE A 65 11.59 0.13 13.77
CA ILE A 65 11.13 -0.92 12.84
C ILE A 65 10.46 -0.28 11.63
N ASP A 66 9.60 0.72 11.83
CA ASP A 66 8.96 1.48 10.75
C ASP A 66 10.00 2.12 9.83
N ASN A 67 11.03 2.75 10.40
CA ASN A 67 12.12 3.34 9.63
C ASN A 67 12.87 2.31 8.80
N ALA A 68 13.12 1.11 9.35
CA ALA A 68 13.75 0.02 8.60
C ALA A 68 12.87 -0.46 7.45
N VAL A 69 11.57 -0.63 7.68
CA VAL A 69 10.62 -1.07 6.65
C VAL A 69 10.44 -0.03 5.55
N VAL A 70 10.34 1.26 5.90
CA VAL A 70 10.33 2.38 4.94
C VAL A 70 11.63 2.43 4.14
N ALA A 71 12.76 2.13 4.78
CA ALA A 71 14.03 1.97 4.10
C ALA A 71 14.09 0.69 3.25
N GLY A 72 13.04 -0.14 3.18
CA GLY A 72 12.98 -1.36 2.39
C GLY A 72 13.75 -2.54 3.01
N ILE A 73 13.92 -2.56 4.33
CA ILE A 73 14.59 -3.63 5.07
C ILE A 73 13.52 -4.36 5.93
N PRO A 74 13.15 -5.61 5.63
CA PRO A 74 12.28 -6.39 6.50
C PRO A 74 12.97 -6.65 7.85
N VAL A 75 12.21 -6.46 8.93
CA VAL A 75 12.65 -6.78 10.30
C VAL A 75 11.89 -8.02 10.76
N VAL A 76 12.59 -9.15 10.83
CA VAL A 76 12.03 -10.48 11.09
C VAL A 76 12.31 -10.88 12.53
N ILE A 77 11.26 -11.12 13.32
CA ILE A 77 11.35 -11.24 14.78
C ILE A 77 10.66 -12.50 15.28
N SER A 78 11.32 -13.25 16.16
CA SER A 78 10.75 -14.45 16.80
C SER A 78 9.56 -14.11 17.70
N SER A 79 8.47 -14.87 17.63
CA SER A 79 7.22 -14.56 18.36
C SER A 79 7.25 -14.80 19.87
N GLY A 80 8.22 -15.57 20.39
CA GLY A 80 8.35 -15.93 21.82
C GLY A 80 8.14 -17.44 22.08
N ASN A 81 8.48 -17.91 23.29
CA ASN A 81 8.60 -19.34 23.62
C ASN A 81 7.82 -19.78 24.88
N ASP A 82 6.77 -19.05 25.26
CA ASP A 82 5.99 -19.30 26.48
C ASP A 82 4.77 -20.22 26.25
N GLY A 83 4.58 -20.71 25.02
CA GLY A 83 3.42 -21.51 24.62
C GLY A 83 2.10 -20.72 24.63
N ASN A 84 2.16 -19.39 24.55
CA ASN A 84 0.98 -18.54 24.59
C ASN A 84 0.19 -18.61 23.27
N LEU A 85 -1.09 -18.96 23.35
CA LEU A 85 -1.98 -19.14 22.19
C LEU A 85 -2.85 -17.91 21.90
N SER A 86 -2.66 -16.82 22.65
CA SER A 86 -3.47 -15.60 22.55
C SER A 86 -2.63 -14.35 22.30
N GLY A 87 -1.31 -14.42 22.47
CA GLY A 87 -0.42 -13.28 22.31
C GLY A 87 1.01 -13.66 21.92
N ILE A 88 1.74 -12.67 21.42
CA ILE A 88 3.16 -12.76 21.06
C ILE A 88 3.99 -11.67 21.77
N SER A 89 5.30 -11.89 21.87
CA SER A 89 6.23 -11.03 22.59
C SER A 89 6.52 -9.70 21.88
N SER A 90 6.90 -8.67 22.64
CA SER A 90 7.56 -7.50 22.05
C SER A 90 9.03 -7.82 21.81
N PRO A 91 9.64 -7.38 20.68
CA PRO A 91 9.08 -6.49 19.66
C PRO A 91 8.33 -7.17 18.50
N ALA A 92 8.13 -8.50 18.52
CA ALA A 92 7.41 -9.19 17.43
C ALA A 92 5.96 -8.71 17.24
N CYS A 93 5.32 -8.17 18.28
CA CYS A 93 3.97 -7.60 18.21
C CYS A 93 3.89 -6.22 17.53
N VAL A 94 5.01 -5.60 17.11
CA VAL A 94 4.99 -4.33 16.37
C VAL A 94 4.44 -4.58 14.97
N LYS A 95 3.51 -3.74 14.49
CA LYS A 95 2.72 -4.02 13.28
C LYS A 95 3.55 -4.23 12.02
N ASN A 96 4.60 -3.44 11.83
CA ASN A 96 5.45 -3.53 10.64
C ASN A 96 6.61 -4.52 10.80
N ALA A 97 6.75 -5.17 11.97
CA ALA A 97 7.64 -6.31 12.10
C ALA A 97 7.05 -7.52 11.36
N THR A 98 7.91 -8.43 10.89
CA THR A 98 7.47 -9.77 10.50
C THR A 98 7.67 -10.71 11.67
N SER A 99 6.57 -11.06 12.33
CA SER A 99 6.54 -11.99 13.45
C SER A 99 6.58 -13.46 12.95
N VAL A 100 7.43 -14.27 13.59
CA VAL A 100 7.68 -15.65 13.15
C VAL A 100 7.44 -16.65 14.27
N GLY A 101 6.40 -17.46 14.09
CA GLY A 101 6.09 -18.64 14.87
C GLY A 101 6.94 -19.86 14.48
N SER A 102 6.90 -20.89 15.33
CA SER A 102 7.72 -22.10 15.17
C SER A 102 6.88 -23.29 14.74
N SER A 103 7.29 -23.97 13.67
CA SER A 103 6.74 -25.26 13.24
C SER A 103 7.63 -26.44 13.62
N THR A 104 7.00 -27.62 13.72
CA THR A 104 7.69 -28.90 13.84
C THR A 104 8.01 -29.48 12.46
N LYS A 105 8.73 -30.62 12.45
CA LYS A 105 9.02 -31.39 11.23
C LYS A 105 7.77 -32.01 10.59
N SER A 106 6.67 -32.12 11.33
CA SER A 106 5.41 -32.69 10.85
C SER A 106 4.39 -31.61 10.44
N ASP A 107 4.87 -30.40 10.13
CA ASP A 107 4.03 -29.24 9.81
C ASP A 107 2.93 -28.96 10.86
N ALA A 108 3.29 -29.11 12.14
CA ALA A 108 2.44 -28.71 13.26
C ALA A 108 3.03 -27.47 13.96
N ALA A 109 2.20 -26.68 14.63
CA ALA A 109 2.68 -25.61 15.50
C ALA A 109 3.49 -26.21 16.67
N SER A 110 4.63 -25.60 16.99
CA SER A 110 5.45 -26.05 18.12
C SER A 110 4.74 -25.69 19.43
N SER A 111 4.67 -26.62 20.38
CA SER A 111 3.94 -26.43 21.63
C SER A 111 4.46 -25.26 22.48
N PHE A 112 5.73 -24.93 22.36
CA PHE A 112 6.35 -23.79 23.05
C PHE A 112 6.14 -22.44 22.34
N GLY A 113 5.76 -22.41 21.06
CA GLY A 113 5.76 -21.17 20.27
C GLY A 113 4.58 -20.28 20.59
N ASN A 114 4.84 -19.03 20.99
CA ASN A 114 3.80 -18.01 21.13
C ASN A 114 3.18 -17.71 19.75
N ARG A 115 1.86 -17.58 19.68
CA ARG A 115 1.12 -17.31 18.44
C ARG A 115 -0.29 -16.81 18.69
N ASN A 116 -0.79 -16.00 17.77
CA ASN A 116 -2.16 -15.51 17.70
C ASN A 116 -2.46 -14.91 16.31
N ASN A 117 -3.57 -14.19 16.17
CA ASN A 117 -4.02 -13.58 14.92
C ASN A 117 -3.12 -12.46 14.35
N ILE A 118 -2.14 -11.98 15.10
CA ILE A 118 -1.13 -11.02 14.60
C ILE A 118 0.23 -11.69 14.32
N THR A 119 0.28 -13.03 14.33
CA THR A 119 1.48 -13.78 13.92
C THR A 119 1.50 -13.96 12.40
N ASP A 120 2.55 -13.50 11.72
CA ASP A 120 2.56 -13.40 10.25
C ASP A 120 2.92 -14.71 9.57
N LEU A 121 3.99 -15.36 10.01
CA LEU A 121 4.59 -16.51 9.33
C LEU A 121 4.98 -17.61 10.32
N PHE A 122 5.04 -18.85 9.83
CA PHE A 122 5.69 -19.94 10.53
C PHE A 122 6.96 -20.36 9.80
N ALA A 123 7.95 -20.82 10.55
CA ALA A 123 9.12 -21.47 9.99
C ALA A 123 9.61 -22.60 10.90
N PRO A 124 10.43 -23.55 10.40
CA PRO A 124 10.98 -24.61 11.21
C PRO A 124 11.75 -24.07 12.41
N GLY A 125 11.29 -24.41 13.62
CA GLY A 125 11.92 -23.98 14.87
C GLY A 125 12.05 -25.09 15.91
N SER A 126 11.57 -26.31 15.65
CA SER A 126 11.80 -27.47 16.53
C SER A 126 12.96 -28.33 16.05
N SER A 127 13.89 -28.66 16.95
CA SER A 127 15.04 -29.55 16.72
C SER A 127 15.89 -29.13 15.53
N ILE A 128 16.27 -27.86 15.49
CA ILE A 128 17.07 -27.27 14.42
C ILE A 128 18.55 -27.47 14.71
N ASN A 129 19.24 -28.14 13.79
CA ASN A 129 20.70 -28.29 13.82
C ASN A 129 21.36 -27.02 13.27
N SER A 130 22.30 -26.45 14.02
CA SER A 130 23.12 -25.33 13.57
C SER A 130 24.54 -25.42 14.15
N LEU A 131 25.39 -24.48 13.77
CA LEU A 131 26.77 -24.39 14.24
C LEU A 131 26.81 -24.16 15.75
N GLN A 132 27.60 -24.96 16.47
CA GLN A 132 27.93 -24.72 17.87
C GLN A 132 29.07 -23.71 17.96
N PRO A 133 28.92 -22.56 18.66
CA PRO A 133 30.06 -21.68 18.87
C PRO A 133 31.07 -22.31 19.82
N THR A 134 32.36 -22.24 19.48
CA THR A 134 33.45 -22.90 20.22
C THR A 134 33.69 -22.31 21.61
N THR A 135 33.21 -21.09 21.88
CA THR A 135 33.50 -20.32 23.09
C THR A 135 32.47 -20.42 24.21
N VAL A 136 31.25 -20.91 23.93
CA VAL A 136 30.13 -20.93 24.91
C VAL A 136 29.65 -22.34 25.27
N GLY A 137 30.26 -23.39 24.71
CA GLY A 137 29.88 -24.77 24.99
C GLY A 137 28.46 -25.11 24.50
N CYS A 138 27.80 -26.07 25.15
CA CYS A 138 26.42 -26.42 24.81
C CYS A 138 25.45 -25.51 25.57
N LEU A 139 24.51 -24.89 24.87
CA LEU A 139 23.51 -24.05 25.50
C LEU A 139 22.48 -24.91 26.27
N SER A 140 21.97 -24.38 27.37
CA SER A 140 20.90 -25.02 28.13
C SER A 140 19.67 -25.20 27.24
N GLY A 141 19.04 -26.37 27.31
CA GLY A 141 17.89 -26.72 26.47
C GLY A 141 18.24 -27.19 25.05
N CYS A 142 19.53 -27.26 24.71
CA CYS A 142 20.01 -27.79 23.44
C CYS A 142 20.80 -29.09 23.65
N SER A 143 20.91 -29.89 22.58
CA SER A 143 21.84 -31.02 22.53
C SER A 143 23.02 -30.69 21.62
N CYS A 144 24.20 -31.22 21.93
CA CYS A 144 25.41 -30.94 21.17
C CYS A 144 26.17 -32.21 20.82
N SER A 145 26.59 -32.31 19.56
CA SER A 145 27.40 -33.42 19.05
C SER A 145 28.19 -32.95 17.84
N ASN A 146 29.48 -33.29 17.76
CA ASN A 146 30.33 -33.02 16.60
C ASN A 146 30.32 -31.55 16.11
N SER A 147 30.40 -30.58 17.03
CA SER A 147 30.32 -29.14 16.75
C SER A 147 28.99 -28.66 16.13
N ILE A 148 27.95 -29.48 16.21
CA ILE A 148 26.57 -29.14 15.89
C ILE A 148 25.79 -29.01 17.19
N MET A 149 25.00 -27.94 17.27
CA MET A 149 24.04 -27.70 18.34
C MET A 149 22.63 -27.83 17.79
N THR A 150 21.80 -28.65 18.43
CA THR A 150 20.39 -28.82 18.11
C THR A 150 19.56 -28.11 19.18
N CYS A 151 18.85 -27.06 18.78
CA CYS A 151 18.00 -26.27 19.67
C CYS A 151 16.56 -26.20 19.14
N SER A 152 15.63 -25.88 20.03
CA SER A 152 14.24 -25.60 19.69
C SER A 152 13.86 -24.20 20.19
N GLY A 153 13.13 -23.45 19.37
CA GLY A 153 12.64 -22.12 19.71
C GLY A 153 12.16 -21.35 18.47
N THR A 154 11.28 -20.37 18.67
CA THR A 154 10.96 -19.37 17.64
C THR A 154 12.18 -18.57 17.23
N SER A 155 13.18 -18.48 18.13
CA SER A 155 14.53 -17.99 17.86
C SER A 155 15.25 -18.73 16.73
N MET A 156 14.91 -20.00 16.46
CA MET A 156 15.45 -20.79 15.35
C MET A 156 14.57 -20.67 14.10
N ALA A 157 13.29 -20.32 14.24
CA ALA A 157 12.37 -20.09 13.13
C ALA A 157 12.61 -18.74 12.43
N ALA A 158 12.76 -17.65 13.20
CA ALA A 158 13.00 -16.30 12.66
C ALA A 158 14.16 -16.20 11.64
N PRO A 159 15.36 -16.80 11.86
CA PRO A 159 16.43 -16.75 10.85
C PRO A 159 16.12 -17.55 9.57
N HIS A 160 15.28 -18.59 9.62
CA HIS A 160 14.83 -19.27 8.39
C HIS A 160 13.96 -18.34 7.53
N ALA A 161 13.00 -17.64 8.14
CA ALA A 161 12.14 -16.69 7.44
C ALA A 161 12.94 -15.49 6.89
N SER A 162 13.86 -14.95 7.69
CA SER A 162 14.76 -13.87 7.25
C SER A 162 15.61 -14.27 6.05
N ALA A 163 16.22 -15.47 6.09
CA ALA A 163 16.99 -15.97 4.95
C ALA A 163 16.11 -16.26 3.72
N ALA A 164 14.87 -16.70 3.91
CA ALA A 164 13.91 -16.89 2.82
C ALA A 164 13.58 -15.55 2.13
N MET A 165 13.36 -14.48 2.88
CA MET A 165 13.15 -13.13 2.32
C MET A 165 14.36 -12.66 1.51
N VAL A 166 15.59 -12.88 1.99
CA VAL A 166 16.81 -12.55 1.24
C VAL A 166 16.90 -13.33 -0.08
N LEU A 167 16.54 -14.61 -0.08
CA LEU A 167 16.53 -15.43 -1.31
C LEU A 167 15.49 -14.95 -2.32
N LEU A 168 14.27 -14.63 -1.85
CA LEU A 168 13.23 -14.06 -2.71
C LEU A 168 13.64 -12.71 -3.29
N GLN A 169 14.30 -11.87 -2.50
CA GLN A 169 14.80 -10.57 -2.93
C GLN A 169 15.85 -10.72 -4.02
N GLN A 170 16.84 -11.60 -3.81
CA GLN A 170 17.87 -11.90 -4.81
C GLN A 170 17.25 -12.42 -6.12
N MET A 171 16.29 -13.32 -6.04
CA MET A 171 15.66 -13.90 -7.24
C MET A 171 14.85 -12.88 -8.02
N SER A 172 14.11 -12.00 -7.34
CA SER A 172 13.34 -10.93 -7.98
C SER A 172 14.24 -9.91 -8.67
N GLU A 173 15.35 -9.53 -8.03
CA GLU A 173 16.33 -8.61 -8.60
C GLU A 173 17.03 -9.20 -9.82
N VAL A 174 17.43 -10.47 -9.77
CA VAL A 174 18.16 -11.13 -10.86
C VAL A 174 17.24 -11.48 -12.03
N SER A 175 16.00 -11.92 -11.77
CA SER A 175 15.10 -12.43 -12.81
C SER A 175 14.27 -11.33 -13.45
N ASN A 176 13.82 -10.35 -12.64
CA ASN A 176 12.81 -9.37 -13.04
C ASN A 176 13.31 -7.92 -12.95
N ALA A 177 14.52 -7.68 -12.42
CA ALA A 177 15.03 -6.35 -12.09
C ALA A 177 14.10 -5.55 -11.15
N ILE A 178 13.39 -6.27 -10.27
CA ILE A 178 12.45 -5.69 -9.29
C ILE A 178 13.02 -5.83 -7.89
N THR A 179 12.98 -4.74 -7.12
CA THR A 179 13.22 -4.78 -5.68
C THR A 179 11.89 -4.88 -4.95
N LEU A 180 11.67 -5.95 -4.18
CA LEU A 180 10.43 -6.14 -3.45
C LEU A 180 10.45 -5.37 -2.13
N SER A 181 9.32 -4.82 -1.76
CA SER A 181 9.12 -4.22 -0.44
C SER A 181 9.06 -5.31 0.64
N PRO A 182 9.35 -4.98 1.92
CA PRO A 182 9.23 -5.91 3.04
C PRO A 182 7.87 -6.62 3.12
N ILE A 183 6.78 -5.90 2.85
CA ILE A 183 5.43 -6.47 2.89
C ILE A 183 5.18 -7.44 1.75
N GLN A 184 5.69 -7.16 0.54
CA GLN A 184 5.60 -8.10 -0.59
C GLN A 184 6.38 -9.40 -0.29
N LEU A 185 7.57 -9.29 0.29
CA LEU A 185 8.35 -10.46 0.71
C LEU A 185 7.61 -11.30 1.77
N GLN A 186 7.01 -10.65 2.76
CA GLN A 186 6.21 -11.33 3.80
C GLN A 186 4.98 -12.01 3.20
N GLN A 187 4.20 -11.29 2.39
CA GLN A 187 2.99 -11.79 1.77
C GLN A 187 3.28 -12.98 0.86
N GLN A 188 4.36 -12.91 0.06
CA GLN A 188 4.76 -14.01 -0.82
C GLN A 188 5.09 -15.28 -0.02
N LEU A 189 5.77 -15.14 1.12
CA LEU A 189 6.06 -16.27 2.00
C LEU A 189 4.82 -16.82 2.71
N ASN A 190 3.85 -15.96 3.03
CA ASN A 190 2.62 -16.34 3.70
C ASN A 190 1.66 -17.07 2.76
N SER A 191 1.35 -16.46 1.61
CA SER A 191 0.36 -16.95 0.64
C SER A 191 0.74 -18.26 -0.04
N THR A 192 2.05 -18.55 -0.11
CA THR A 192 2.59 -19.78 -0.72
C THR A 192 3.06 -20.80 0.31
N GLY A 193 2.88 -20.50 1.60
CA GLY A 193 3.31 -21.37 2.68
C GLY A 193 2.48 -22.65 2.78
N VAL A 194 3.05 -23.65 3.47
CA VAL A 194 2.34 -24.88 3.83
C VAL A 194 1.45 -24.58 5.02
N GLU A 195 0.14 -24.81 4.85
CA GLU A 195 -0.83 -24.62 5.93
C GLU A 195 -0.49 -25.50 7.15
N ILE A 196 -0.55 -24.88 8.31
CA ILE A 196 -0.49 -25.49 9.63
C ILE A 196 -1.85 -25.25 10.27
N ASP A 197 -2.62 -26.32 10.39
CA ASP A 197 -3.87 -26.31 11.13
C ASP A 197 -3.59 -26.35 12.63
N ASP A 198 -3.78 -25.21 13.31
CA ASP A 198 -3.70 -25.07 14.76
C ASP A 198 -5.09 -24.84 15.38
N SER A 199 -6.15 -25.34 14.75
CA SER A 199 -7.53 -25.21 15.23
C SER A 199 -7.73 -25.81 16.62
N ALA A 200 -6.98 -26.86 16.96
CA ALA A 200 -7.02 -27.48 18.29
C ALA A 200 -6.24 -26.69 19.36
N GLY A 201 -5.36 -25.78 18.95
CA GLY A 201 -4.57 -24.92 19.83
C GLY A 201 -5.17 -23.53 19.91
N SER A 202 -4.70 -22.63 19.05
CA SER A 202 -5.15 -21.23 19.01
C SER A 202 -6.49 -21.02 18.29
N GLY A 203 -6.99 -22.02 17.56
CA GLY A 203 -8.21 -21.87 16.75
C GLY A 203 -7.94 -21.19 15.39
N LEU A 204 -6.68 -21.14 14.96
CA LEU A 204 -6.24 -20.40 13.77
C LEU A 204 -5.48 -21.31 12.80
N LEU A 205 -5.42 -20.87 11.54
CA LEU A 205 -4.53 -21.43 10.53
C LEU A 205 -3.30 -20.53 10.41
N PHE A 206 -2.13 -21.14 10.25
CA PHE A 206 -0.87 -20.46 9.97
C PHE A 206 -0.20 -21.06 8.75
N TYR A 207 0.80 -20.38 8.19
CA TYR A 207 1.48 -20.85 6.99
C TYR A 207 2.99 -20.93 7.24
N ARG A 208 3.53 -22.14 7.14
CA ARG A 208 4.96 -22.38 7.19
C ARG A 208 5.60 -22.02 5.86
N ILE A 209 6.65 -21.21 5.88
CA ILE A 209 7.37 -20.80 4.66
C ILE A 209 7.73 -21.99 3.76
N SER A 210 7.45 -21.85 2.46
CA SER A 210 7.87 -22.79 1.42
C SER A 210 8.64 -22.03 0.35
N ILE A 211 9.98 -22.10 0.40
CA ILE A 211 10.83 -21.30 -0.51
C ILE A 211 10.57 -21.65 -1.98
N LEU A 212 10.41 -22.94 -2.30
CA LEU A 212 10.14 -23.34 -3.68
C LEU A 212 8.77 -22.81 -4.15
N SER A 213 7.72 -22.96 -3.35
CA SER A 213 6.40 -22.43 -3.70
C SER A 213 6.42 -20.91 -3.84
N ALA A 214 7.12 -20.23 -2.93
CA ALA A 214 7.30 -18.78 -2.96
C ALA A 214 8.05 -18.30 -4.20
N LEU A 215 9.06 -19.05 -4.67
CA LEU A 215 9.78 -18.75 -5.91
C LEU A 215 8.94 -19.03 -7.15
N LEU A 216 8.20 -20.13 -7.18
CA LEU A 216 7.33 -20.49 -8.31
C LEU A 216 6.10 -19.59 -8.43
N GLY A 217 5.60 -19.09 -7.30
CA GLY A 217 4.48 -18.15 -7.25
C GLY A 217 4.89 -16.68 -7.35
N GLN A 218 6.20 -16.38 -7.50
CA GLN A 218 6.69 -15.02 -7.65
C GLN A 218 6.37 -14.58 -9.08
N ASP A 219 5.17 -14.06 -9.28
CA ASP A 219 4.83 -13.37 -10.52
C ASP A 219 5.66 -12.09 -10.58
N GLY A 220 6.56 -11.99 -11.55
CA GLY A 220 7.42 -10.83 -11.74
C GLY A 220 6.86 -9.82 -12.72
N ILE A 221 5.65 -10.05 -13.22
CA ILE A 221 5.02 -9.22 -14.22
C ILE A 221 4.19 -8.17 -13.49
N ASN A 222 4.46 -6.89 -13.79
CA ASN A 222 3.59 -5.82 -13.31
C ASN A 222 2.35 -5.78 -14.20
N PRO A 223 1.15 -5.52 -13.63
CA PRO A 223 -0.05 -5.34 -14.43
C PRO A 223 0.11 -4.16 -15.39
N VAL A 224 -0.20 -4.33 -16.68
CA VAL A 224 -0.22 -3.23 -17.64
C VAL A 224 -1.58 -2.55 -17.55
N ILE A 225 -1.60 -1.30 -17.09
CA ILE A 225 -2.82 -0.50 -16.94
C ILE A 225 -3.06 0.31 -18.21
N ALA A 226 -4.23 0.14 -18.82
CA ALA A 226 -4.67 0.96 -19.94
C ALA A 226 -6.04 1.60 -19.66
N PHE A 227 -6.17 2.86 -20.06
CA PHE A 227 -7.46 3.56 -20.06
C PHE A 227 -8.31 3.04 -21.20
N MET A 228 -9.52 2.57 -20.89
CA MET A 228 -10.43 2.05 -21.89
C MET A 228 -10.95 3.17 -22.81
N PRO A 229 -10.97 2.97 -24.14
CA PRO A 229 -11.68 3.87 -25.05
C PRO A 229 -13.20 3.71 -24.90
N ALA A 230 -13.96 4.68 -25.43
CA ALA A 230 -15.41 4.56 -25.52
C ALA A 230 -15.80 3.29 -26.30
N SER A 231 -16.75 2.51 -25.78
CA SER A 231 -17.27 1.30 -26.46
C SER A 231 -18.76 1.13 -26.22
N SER A 232 -19.40 0.26 -27.00
CA SER A 232 -20.84 -0.01 -26.93
C SER A 232 -21.32 -0.61 -25.60
N THR A 233 -20.40 -1.04 -24.72
CA THR A 233 -20.71 -1.62 -23.40
C THR A 233 -20.41 -0.70 -22.22
N PHE A 234 -19.66 0.39 -22.43
CA PHE A 234 -19.30 1.36 -21.40
C PHE A 234 -19.72 2.76 -21.82
N THR A 235 -20.77 3.29 -21.18
CA THR A 235 -21.30 4.65 -21.43
C THR A 235 -20.42 5.75 -20.83
N ALA A 236 -19.49 5.40 -19.94
CA ALA A 236 -18.53 6.33 -19.36
C ALA A 236 -17.26 6.41 -20.23
N VAL A 237 -17.05 7.57 -20.85
CA VAL A 237 -15.87 7.87 -21.66
C VAL A 237 -14.78 8.39 -20.74
N ASN A 238 -13.64 7.68 -20.64
CA ASN A 238 -12.44 8.29 -20.09
C ASN A 238 -12.12 9.53 -20.92
N PRO A 239 -11.93 10.71 -20.32
CA PRO A 239 -11.41 11.84 -21.08
C PRO A 239 -10.09 11.44 -21.75
N GLU A 240 -9.95 11.73 -23.04
CA GLU A 240 -8.63 11.64 -23.67
C GLU A 240 -7.68 12.66 -23.03
N SER A 241 -6.38 12.41 -23.11
CA SER A 241 -5.43 13.40 -22.59
C SER A 241 -5.48 14.66 -23.44
N ASN A 242 -5.36 15.82 -22.77
CA ASN A 242 -5.37 17.15 -23.36
C ASN A 242 -6.70 17.51 -24.04
N VAL A 243 -7.83 17.22 -23.40
CA VAL A 243 -9.16 17.62 -23.88
C VAL A 243 -9.89 18.52 -22.89
N ASN A 244 -10.81 19.33 -23.44
CA ASN A 244 -11.79 20.07 -22.67
C ASN A 244 -12.95 19.16 -22.28
N VAL A 245 -13.31 19.17 -21.01
CA VAL A 245 -14.36 18.34 -20.43
C VAL A 245 -15.41 19.26 -19.79
N TYR A 246 -16.64 19.20 -20.28
CA TYR A 246 -17.75 20.05 -19.86
C TYR A 246 -18.63 19.30 -18.84
N THR A 247 -18.04 18.89 -17.71
CA THR A 247 -18.75 18.21 -16.61
C THR A 247 -17.93 18.35 -15.32
N SER A 248 -18.61 18.40 -14.17
CA SER A 248 -17.99 18.36 -12.82
C SER A 248 -17.71 16.94 -12.32
N THR A 249 -17.98 15.93 -13.13
CA THR A 249 -17.78 14.52 -12.78
C THR A 249 -17.04 13.78 -13.89
N LEU A 250 -15.98 13.06 -13.51
CA LEU A 250 -15.20 12.18 -14.37
C LEU A 250 -15.52 10.72 -14.05
N ASN A 251 -15.86 9.93 -15.07
CA ASN A 251 -16.00 8.49 -14.93
C ASN A 251 -14.76 7.83 -15.54
N ILE A 252 -13.92 7.25 -14.69
CA ILE A 252 -12.64 6.66 -15.09
C ILE A 252 -12.75 5.14 -15.05
N THR A 253 -12.38 4.48 -16.14
CA THR A 253 -12.39 3.03 -16.27
C THR A 253 -11.08 2.54 -16.89
N ILE A 254 -10.41 1.63 -16.21
CA ILE A 254 -9.18 0.99 -16.72
C ILE A 254 -9.40 -0.49 -16.96
N ASN A 255 -8.60 -1.06 -17.85
CA ASN A 255 -8.33 -2.49 -17.88
C ASN A 255 -6.86 -2.76 -17.52
N SER A 256 -6.64 -3.96 -17.02
CA SER A 256 -5.34 -4.50 -16.65
C SER A 256 -5.04 -5.75 -17.49
N SER A 257 -3.77 -6.01 -17.77
CA SER A 257 -3.33 -7.29 -18.33
C SER A 257 -3.46 -8.45 -17.34
N GLU A 258 -3.61 -8.16 -16.04
CA GLU A 258 -3.64 -9.14 -14.95
C GLU A 258 -4.79 -8.86 -13.98
N SER A 259 -5.16 -9.88 -13.19
CA SER A 259 -6.23 -9.74 -12.19
C SER A 259 -5.78 -8.80 -11.08
N LEU A 260 -6.60 -7.80 -10.78
CA LEU A 260 -6.34 -6.76 -9.78
C LEU A 260 -6.91 -7.15 -8.42
N THR A 261 -6.14 -6.91 -7.35
CA THR A 261 -6.66 -6.88 -5.98
C THR A 261 -7.23 -5.51 -5.63
N ASN A 262 -6.57 -4.43 -6.06
CA ASN A 262 -7.03 -3.06 -5.80
C ASN A 262 -6.53 -2.09 -6.87
N ALA A 263 -7.21 -0.94 -6.98
CA ALA A 263 -6.79 0.19 -7.80
C ALA A 263 -7.20 1.51 -7.16
N PHE A 264 -6.39 2.55 -7.37
CA PHE A 264 -6.58 3.90 -6.85
C PHE A 264 -6.40 4.91 -7.96
N PHE A 265 -7.33 5.84 -8.07
CA PHE A 265 -7.24 7.02 -8.92
C PHE A 265 -6.63 8.17 -8.14
N GLU A 266 -5.58 8.81 -8.66
CA GLU A 266 -4.99 10.03 -8.11
C GLU A 266 -5.35 11.22 -9.01
N LEU A 267 -6.01 12.23 -8.45
CA LEU A 267 -6.19 13.55 -9.06
C LEU A 267 -5.13 14.49 -8.52
N ASN A 268 -4.45 15.22 -9.40
CA ASN A 268 -3.49 16.25 -9.06
C ASN A 268 -3.96 17.62 -9.56
N ASP A 269 -4.19 18.50 -8.61
CA ASP A 269 -4.56 19.90 -8.78
C ASP A 269 -3.38 20.79 -8.37
N ALA A 270 -2.57 21.19 -9.36
CA ALA A 270 -1.41 22.05 -9.15
C ALA A 270 -0.47 21.63 -7.99
N GLY A 271 -0.32 20.32 -7.76
CA GLY A 271 0.51 19.75 -6.69
C GLY A 271 -0.28 19.22 -5.48
N SER A 272 -1.57 19.59 -5.35
CA SER A 272 -2.48 19.02 -4.36
C SER A 272 -3.05 17.70 -4.87
N LYS A 273 -2.74 16.60 -4.19
CA LYS A 273 -3.08 15.23 -4.62
C LYS A 273 -4.23 14.67 -3.79
N ALA A 274 -5.23 14.09 -4.47
CA ALA A 274 -6.36 13.41 -3.86
C ALA A 274 -6.54 12.01 -4.45
N ASN A 275 -6.63 11.00 -3.59
CA ASN A 275 -6.75 9.60 -3.99
C ASN A 275 -8.16 9.07 -3.77
N THR A 276 -8.68 8.33 -4.74
CA THR A 276 -9.99 7.67 -4.67
C THR A 276 -9.85 6.19 -5.01
N THR A 277 -10.34 5.31 -4.14
CA THR A 277 -10.37 3.87 -4.41
C THR A 277 -11.32 3.56 -5.57
N MET A 278 -10.86 2.73 -6.50
CA MET A 278 -11.66 2.28 -7.64
C MET A 278 -12.33 0.93 -7.33
N ALA A 279 -13.54 0.72 -7.85
CA ALA A 279 -14.24 -0.55 -7.75
C ALA A 279 -13.70 -1.52 -8.81
N VAL A 280 -13.15 -2.66 -8.37
CA VAL A 280 -12.63 -3.71 -9.25
C VAL A 280 -13.75 -4.66 -9.67
N TYR A 281 -13.85 -4.99 -10.95
CA TYR A 281 -14.85 -5.92 -11.48
C TYR A 281 -14.27 -6.84 -12.56
N GLY A 282 -14.80 -8.06 -12.65
CA GLY A 282 -14.32 -9.07 -13.60
C GLY A 282 -12.85 -9.44 -13.43
N GLY A 283 -12.25 -9.13 -12.28
CA GLY A 283 -10.83 -9.33 -11.97
C GLY A 283 -9.91 -8.29 -12.63
N ILE A 284 -10.11 -7.94 -13.90
CA ILE A 284 -9.12 -7.17 -14.67
C ILE A 284 -9.53 -5.71 -14.96
N TYR A 285 -10.67 -5.26 -14.46
CA TYR A 285 -11.13 -3.90 -14.68
C TYR A 285 -11.30 -3.14 -13.38
N ALA A 286 -11.10 -1.83 -13.40
CA ALA A 286 -11.42 -0.97 -12.28
C ALA A 286 -12.10 0.33 -12.74
N THR A 287 -13.10 0.79 -11.98
CA THR A 287 -13.83 2.02 -12.29
C THR A 287 -14.01 2.93 -11.07
N ALA A 288 -13.99 4.24 -11.29
CA ALA A 288 -14.36 5.24 -10.29
C ALA A 288 -15.10 6.42 -10.91
N ASN A 289 -16.04 6.97 -10.15
CA ASN A 289 -16.71 8.22 -10.45
C ASN A 289 -16.12 9.29 -9.52
N ILE A 290 -15.53 10.33 -10.10
CA ILE A 290 -14.77 11.36 -9.41
C ILE A 290 -15.44 12.70 -9.61
N THR A 291 -15.81 13.36 -8.52
CA THR A 291 -16.25 14.76 -8.58
C THR A 291 -15.02 15.67 -8.49
N VAL A 292 -14.83 16.53 -9.49
CA VAL A 292 -13.73 17.50 -9.50
C VAL A 292 -14.10 18.74 -8.68
N PRO A 293 -13.16 19.33 -7.93
CA PRO A 293 -13.48 20.36 -6.94
C PRO A 293 -13.85 21.73 -7.54
N HIS A 294 -13.31 22.06 -8.71
CA HIS A 294 -13.57 23.31 -9.43
C HIS A 294 -13.24 23.16 -10.92
N ALA A 295 -13.62 24.15 -11.73
CA ALA A 295 -13.12 24.29 -13.10
C ALA A 295 -11.62 24.61 -13.09
N GLY A 296 -10.86 24.06 -14.04
CA GLY A 296 -9.41 24.19 -14.04
C GLY A 296 -8.69 23.08 -14.80
N ASN A 297 -7.36 23.12 -14.75
CA ASN A 297 -6.51 22.10 -15.34
C ASN A 297 -6.11 21.09 -14.26
N PHE A 298 -6.33 19.80 -14.55
CA PHE A 298 -5.97 18.70 -13.66
C PHE A 298 -5.14 17.68 -14.40
N THR A 299 -4.26 17.02 -13.66
CA THR A 299 -3.58 15.80 -14.11
C THR A 299 -4.09 14.62 -13.30
N TYR A 300 -4.11 13.43 -13.89
CA TYR A 300 -4.50 12.23 -13.18
C TYR A 300 -3.78 10.98 -13.68
N GLN A 301 -3.72 9.99 -12.80
CA GLN A 301 -3.17 8.66 -13.08
C GLN A 301 -3.85 7.62 -12.20
N VAL A 302 -3.68 6.34 -12.56
CA VAL A 302 -4.23 5.20 -11.82
C VAL A 302 -3.10 4.31 -11.36
N PHE A 303 -3.13 3.95 -10.08
CA PHE A 303 -2.27 2.94 -9.47
C PHE A 303 -3.09 1.66 -9.32
N ALA A 304 -2.53 0.50 -9.64
CA ALA A 304 -3.21 -0.78 -9.40
C ALA A 304 -2.22 -1.83 -8.91
N ASN A 305 -2.71 -2.75 -8.08
CA ASN A 305 -1.97 -3.93 -7.67
C ASN A 305 -2.68 -5.18 -8.17
N ASP A 306 -1.93 -6.11 -8.75
CA ASP A 306 -2.44 -7.41 -9.14
C ASP A 306 -2.73 -8.32 -7.92
N THR A 307 -3.23 -9.54 -8.18
CA THR A 307 -3.48 -10.57 -7.17
C THR A 307 -2.24 -11.13 -6.50
N ASN A 308 -1.07 -10.83 -7.05
CA ASN A 308 0.23 -11.32 -6.65
C ASN A 308 1.07 -10.22 -5.95
N GLY A 309 0.49 -9.02 -5.80
CA GLY A 309 1.10 -7.88 -5.12
C GLY A 309 2.01 -7.03 -5.99
N ASN A 310 2.04 -7.23 -7.31
CA ASN A 310 2.77 -6.38 -8.24
C ASN A 310 1.98 -5.11 -8.55
N GLY A 311 2.65 -3.98 -8.38
CA GLY A 311 2.07 -2.66 -8.58
C GLY A 311 2.41 -2.08 -9.94
N ALA A 312 1.47 -1.34 -10.52
CA ALA A 312 1.71 -0.54 -11.71
C ALA A 312 1.03 0.82 -11.63
N VAL A 313 1.51 1.72 -12.47
CA VAL A 313 0.94 3.06 -12.65
C VAL A 313 0.59 3.21 -14.13
N SER A 314 -0.58 3.76 -14.42
CA SER A 314 -0.94 4.16 -15.77
C SER A 314 -0.05 5.29 -16.28
N GLY A 315 -0.11 5.58 -17.59
CA GLY A 315 0.35 6.89 -18.06
C GLY A 315 -0.44 8.02 -17.40
N GLU A 316 0.20 9.16 -17.14
CA GLU A 316 -0.48 10.37 -16.66
C GLU A 316 -1.30 11.00 -17.81
N ARG A 317 -2.49 11.51 -17.49
CA ARG A 317 -3.37 12.24 -18.43
C ARG A 317 -3.67 13.63 -17.89
N SER A 318 -3.83 14.60 -18.80
CA SER A 318 -4.24 15.98 -18.48
C SER A 318 -5.65 16.26 -18.99
N VAL A 319 -6.45 17.00 -18.23
CA VAL A 319 -7.81 17.41 -18.62
C VAL A 319 -8.10 18.86 -18.20
N TRP A 320 -8.84 19.57 -19.04
CA TRP A 320 -9.35 20.90 -18.73
C TRP A 320 -10.84 20.82 -18.43
N ILE A 321 -11.18 20.93 -17.14
CA ILE A 321 -12.55 20.97 -16.68
C ILE A 321 -13.11 22.36 -16.93
N ILE A 322 -14.18 22.43 -17.71
CA ILE A 322 -14.95 23.65 -17.97
C ILE A 322 -16.30 23.52 -17.27
N ASN A 323 -16.69 24.60 -16.59
CA ASN A 323 -17.98 24.69 -15.93
C ASN A 323 -19.10 24.60 -16.99
N ALA A 324 -20.02 23.65 -16.81
CA ALA A 324 -20.96 23.23 -17.87
C ALA A 324 -22.36 23.84 -17.74
N SER A 325 -22.64 24.60 -16.68
CA SER A 325 -23.93 25.28 -16.52
C SER A 325 -23.94 26.57 -17.33
N SER A 326 -24.74 26.58 -18.40
CA SER A 326 -25.02 27.83 -19.12
C SER A 326 -25.89 28.75 -18.25
N PRO A 327 -25.67 30.08 -18.29
CA PRO A 327 -26.54 31.03 -17.59
C PRO A 327 -27.97 30.94 -18.14
N ASN A 328 -28.95 31.06 -17.26
CA ASN A 328 -30.36 31.01 -17.63
C ASN A 328 -30.98 32.42 -17.57
N ILE A 329 -31.66 32.84 -18.64
CA ILE A 329 -32.48 34.06 -18.60
C ILE A 329 -33.78 33.69 -17.89
N THR A 330 -34.01 34.27 -16.72
CA THR A 330 -35.18 33.97 -15.88
C THR A 330 -36.36 34.85 -16.21
N ASP A 331 -36.13 36.07 -16.69
CA ASP A 331 -37.17 37.01 -17.10
C ASP A 331 -36.63 38.07 -18.07
N TYR A 332 -37.48 38.65 -18.91
CA TYR A 332 -37.13 39.77 -19.78
C TYR A 332 -38.36 40.61 -20.15
N ASN A 333 -38.18 41.92 -20.26
CA ASN A 333 -39.20 42.84 -20.70
C ASN A 333 -38.65 43.82 -21.75
N PRO A 334 -39.40 44.11 -22.82
CA PRO A 334 -40.71 43.56 -23.18
C PRO A 334 -40.64 42.12 -23.72
N THR A 335 -41.70 41.34 -23.49
CA THR A 335 -41.78 39.91 -23.88
C THR A 335 -42.13 39.69 -25.36
N THR A 336 -42.37 40.77 -26.11
CA THR A 336 -42.82 40.70 -27.51
C THR A 336 -41.68 41.04 -28.47
N ASN A 337 -41.55 40.25 -29.53
CA ASN A 337 -40.49 40.41 -30.55
C ASN A 337 -40.72 41.59 -31.52
N SER A 338 -41.88 42.24 -31.46
CA SER A 338 -42.19 43.42 -32.26
C SER A 338 -42.86 44.48 -31.38
N LEU A 339 -42.16 45.61 -31.19
CA LEU A 339 -42.73 46.81 -30.59
C LEU A 339 -42.78 47.95 -31.60
N SER A 340 -43.85 48.72 -31.53
CA SER A 340 -43.93 50.04 -32.13
C SER A 340 -43.84 51.07 -31.02
N ILE A 341 -42.76 51.85 -31.01
CA ILE A 341 -42.54 52.91 -30.03
C ILE A 341 -42.87 54.23 -30.74
N ALA A 342 -43.93 54.90 -30.30
CA ALA A 342 -44.33 56.18 -30.87
C ALA A 342 -43.56 57.32 -30.18
N GLU A 343 -42.83 58.12 -30.96
CA GLU A 343 -42.19 59.35 -30.48
C GLU A 343 -43.23 60.29 -29.83
N PRO A 344 -42.97 60.87 -28.64
CA PRO A 344 -41.68 60.95 -27.94
C PRO A 344 -41.48 59.91 -26.81
N ASN A 345 -42.20 58.79 -26.83
CA ASN A 345 -42.14 57.81 -25.74
C ASN A 345 -40.85 56.99 -25.80
N GLY A 346 -40.21 56.74 -24.65
CA GLY A 346 -39.09 55.79 -24.51
C GLY A 346 -39.58 54.41 -24.09
N GLN A 347 -38.77 53.38 -24.35
CA GLN A 347 -39.04 52.00 -23.93
C GLN A 347 -37.87 51.44 -23.14
N ALA A 348 -38.09 51.09 -21.87
CA ALA A 348 -37.08 50.42 -21.08
C ALA A 348 -37.05 48.90 -21.39
N PHE A 349 -35.86 48.38 -21.61
CA PHE A 349 -35.56 46.96 -21.77
C PHE A 349 -34.81 46.45 -20.55
N ASN A 350 -35.21 45.30 -20.03
CA ASN A 350 -34.56 44.64 -18.91
C ASN A 350 -34.44 43.12 -19.14
N VAL A 351 -33.44 42.52 -18.49
CA VAL A 351 -33.20 41.08 -18.48
C VAL A 351 -32.79 40.68 -17.08
N SER A 352 -33.49 39.70 -16.52
CA SER A 352 -33.08 38.99 -15.30
C SER A 352 -32.46 37.66 -15.71
N TYR A 353 -31.36 37.31 -15.06
CA TYR A 353 -30.63 36.09 -15.34
C TYR A 353 -30.11 35.51 -14.03
N GLU A 354 -29.97 34.20 -14.02
CA GLU A 354 -29.32 33.46 -12.95
C GLU A 354 -28.25 32.56 -13.54
N ASP A 355 -27.17 32.39 -12.79
CA ASP A 355 -26.24 31.31 -13.05
C ASP A 355 -26.03 30.54 -11.75
N ALA A 356 -26.45 29.28 -11.78
CA ALA A 356 -26.30 28.37 -10.64
C ALA A 356 -24.83 28.08 -10.31
N ALA A 357 -23.91 28.34 -11.25
CA ALA A 357 -22.47 28.19 -11.07
C ALA A 357 -21.78 29.42 -10.45
N GLY A 358 -22.42 30.59 -10.48
CA GLY A 358 -21.83 31.83 -9.96
C GLY A 358 -20.70 32.41 -10.85
N ASP A 359 -20.67 32.09 -12.14
CA ASP A 359 -19.75 32.68 -13.10
C ASP A 359 -19.98 34.20 -13.23
N VAL A 360 -18.94 34.93 -13.64
CA VAL A 360 -19.06 36.38 -13.90
C VAL A 360 -19.78 36.60 -15.24
N LEU A 361 -21.00 37.13 -15.17
CA LEU A 361 -21.84 37.36 -16.34
C LEU A 361 -21.68 38.79 -16.86
N THR A 362 -21.69 38.93 -18.19
CA THR A 362 -21.71 40.24 -18.86
C THR A 362 -22.97 40.37 -19.72
N LEU A 363 -23.87 41.29 -19.34
CA LEU A 363 -25.04 41.65 -20.15
C LEU A 363 -24.65 42.70 -21.19
N VAL A 364 -25.02 42.52 -22.45
CA VAL A 364 -24.81 43.49 -23.53
C VAL A 364 -26.09 43.74 -24.32
N TRP A 365 -26.31 45.00 -24.68
CA TRP A 365 -27.43 45.44 -25.53
C TRP A 365 -26.92 45.76 -26.92
N LEU A 366 -27.64 45.31 -27.95
CA LEU A 366 -27.28 45.54 -29.35
C LEU A 366 -28.40 46.25 -30.11
N VAL A 367 -28.02 47.21 -30.95
CA VAL A 367 -28.90 47.84 -31.95
C VAL A 367 -28.26 47.64 -33.30
N GLU A 368 -29.00 47.06 -34.25
CA GLU A 368 -28.52 46.73 -35.60
C GLU A 368 -27.21 45.91 -35.63
N GLY A 369 -27.01 45.08 -34.60
CA GLY A 369 -25.83 44.22 -34.46
C GLY A 369 -24.60 44.89 -33.85
N ALA A 370 -24.67 46.19 -33.50
CA ALA A 370 -23.61 46.89 -32.77
C ALA A 370 -23.92 46.97 -31.27
N ILE A 371 -22.91 46.77 -30.41
CA ILE A 371 -23.06 46.94 -28.96
C ILE A 371 -23.28 48.41 -28.65
N VAL A 372 -24.39 48.72 -27.97
CA VAL A 372 -24.74 50.08 -27.56
C VAL A 372 -24.58 50.31 -26.06
N GLN A 373 -24.68 49.25 -25.23
CA GLN A 373 -24.50 49.33 -23.78
C GLN A 373 -24.08 47.98 -23.19
N SER A 374 -23.37 48.02 -22.06
CA SER A 374 -23.08 46.85 -21.21
C SER A 374 -23.65 47.04 -19.81
N GLY A 375 -24.36 46.05 -19.30
CA GLY A 375 -24.97 46.04 -17.97
C GLY A 375 -26.25 46.88 -17.84
N GLY A 376 -27.01 46.61 -16.77
CA GLY A 376 -28.22 47.35 -16.39
C GLY A 376 -29.36 47.30 -17.41
N ASN A 377 -30.37 48.14 -17.18
CA ASN A 377 -31.49 48.35 -18.11
C ASN A 377 -31.05 49.27 -19.26
N TYR A 378 -31.62 49.04 -20.44
CA TYR A 378 -31.43 49.89 -21.63
C TYR A 378 -32.72 50.67 -21.90
N THR A 379 -32.68 51.91 -22.38
CA THR A 379 -33.89 52.71 -22.70
C THR A 379 -33.76 53.36 -24.06
#